data_AF-A0ABD5YG04-F1
#
_entry.id   AF-A0ABD5YG04-F1
#
_cell.length_a   1.000
_cell.length_b   1.000
_cell.length_c   1.000
_cell.angle_alpha   90.00
_cell.angle_beta   90.00
_cell.angle_gamma   90.00
#
_symmetry.space_group_name_H-M   'P 1'
#
loop_
_entity.id
_entity.type
_entity.pdbx_description
1 polymer ?
#
loop_
_entity_poly.entity_id
_entity_poly.type
_entity_poly.pdbx_seq_one_letter_code
_entity_poly.pdbx_strand_id
1 'polypeptide(L)'
;MSQRIVFEVLSSFDQGATQIELTDKIESEYPERSLSDYLGQRLSTLVDKGAVLENTRKDRITYEINPDYSVDDLGVLLSDFDRGVGQEELDSHGIEVTNIVGNGNFCSSVDLQKLGTEIRKVEYEPETSPMAVWRPFEQSAATVLIPSSGRITIVGSKNRDEIRRTVSRLCDDLAPYAENVVPEEEFLSKFQISNIAALGSLNRELELSEVAVGIGLEETEYNPKKFPGMIYRPHPGVVTLTFRSGSVVITANSYAGILDGWKSLLREFKSIGVKVD
;
A
#
# COMPACT_ATOMS: atom_id res chain seq x y z
N MET A 1 -11.07 9.16 -2.78
CA MET A 1 -10.20 9.30 -3.96
C MET A 1 -8.75 8.98 -3.60
N SER A 2 -8.00 8.27 -4.46
CA SER A 2 -6.58 7.98 -4.24
C SER A 2 -5.70 9.13 -4.78
N GLN A 3 -4.48 9.27 -4.24
CA GLN A 3 -3.49 10.23 -4.75
C GLN A 3 -3.13 9.97 -6.21
N ARG A 4 -3.11 8.68 -6.60
CA ARG A 4 -2.89 8.24 -7.97
C ARG A 4 -3.92 8.79 -8.95
N ILE A 5 -5.22 8.72 -8.62
CA ILE A 5 -6.27 9.29 -9.48
C ILE A 5 -6.10 10.80 -9.63
N VAL A 6 -5.80 11.53 -8.55
CA VAL A 6 -5.55 12.97 -8.62
C VAL A 6 -4.36 13.28 -9.53
N PHE A 7 -3.27 12.52 -9.39
CA PHE A 7 -2.07 12.69 -10.20
C PHE A 7 -2.31 12.32 -11.67
N GLU A 8 -3.01 11.23 -11.96
CA GLU A 8 -3.39 10.82 -13.33
C GLU A 8 -4.28 11.86 -14.00
N VAL A 9 -5.31 12.34 -13.30
CA VAL A 9 -6.17 13.41 -13.82
C VAL A 9 -5.36 14.69 -14.02
N LEU A 10 -4.51 15.08 -13.07
CA LEU A 10 -3.68 16.27 -13.21
C LEU A 10 -2.68 16.15 -14.37
N SER A 11 -2.15 14.95 -14.64
CA SER A 11 -1.22 14.67 -15.74
C SER A 11 -1.81 14.87 -17.13
N SER A 12 -3.14 14.88 -17.21
CA SER A 12 -3.86 15.13 -18.46
C SER A 12 -4.01 16.63 -18.80
N PHE A 13 -3.50 17.53 -17.95
CA PHE A 13 -3.51 18.98 -18.18
C PHE A 13 -2.10 19.48 -18.56
N ASP A 14 -1.99 20.13 -19.72
CA ASP A 14 -0.69 20.59 -20.25
C ASP A 14 -0.05 21.75 -19.46
N GLN A 15 -0.85 22.56 -18.75
CA GLN A 15 -0.39 23.77 -18.04
C GLN A 15 -0.84 23.81 -16.57
N GLY A 16 -1.02 22.62 -15.99
CA GLY A 16 -1.62 22.48 -14.66
C GLY A 16 -3.11 22.78 -14.65
N ALA A 17 -3.71 22.64 -13.48
CA ALA A 17 -5.14 22.83 -13.29
C ALA A 17 -5.44 23.47 -11.94
N THR A 18 -6.48 24.29 -11.90
CA THR A 18 -7.09 24.73 -10.65
C THR A 18 -7.83 23.56 -9.98
N GLN A 19 -8.07 23.65 -8.67
CA GLN A 19 -8.85 22.64 -7.96
C GLN A 19 -10.26 22.48 -8.56
N ILE A 20 -10.85 23.56 -9.09
CA ILE A 20 -12.18 23.53 -9.74
C ILE A 20 -12.12 22.71 -11.03
N GLU A 21 -11.15 22.96 -11.91
CA GLU A 21 -10.99 22.21 -13.17
C GLU A 21 -10.71 20.72 -12.93
N LEU A 22 -9.95 20.41 -11.87
CA LEU A 22 -9.73 19.03 -11.44
C LEU A 22 -11.02 18.38 -10.93
N THR A 23 -11.79 19.08 -10.08
CA THR A 23 -13.10 18.61 -9.59
C THR A 23 -14.03 18.27 -10.76
N ASP A 24 -14.20 19.19 -11.71
CA ASP A 24 -15.09 19.01 -12.86
C ASP A 24 -14.68 17.78 -13.70
N LYS A 25 -13.38 17.59 -13.92
CA LYS A 25 -12.86 16.43 -14.66
C LYS A 25 -13.04 15.11 -13.90
N ILE A 26 -12.78 15.11 -12.59
CA ILE A 26 -12.98 13.92 -11.74
C ILE A 26 -14.45 13.52 -11.72
N GLU A 27 -15.37 14.46 -11.57
CA GLU A 27 -16.81 14.18 -11.56
C GLU A 27 -17.30 13.67 -12.91
N SER A 28 -16.73 14.17 -14.02
CA SER A 28 -17.03 13.67 -15.36
C SER A 28 -16.50 12.26 -15.63
N GLU A 29 -15.28 11.93 -15.17
CA GLU A 29 -14.65 10.62 -15.40
C GLU A 29 -15.10 9.55 -14.39
N TYR A 30 -15.48 9.98 -13.19
CA TYR A 30 -15.85 9.10 -12.06
C TYR A 30 -17.18 9.53 -11.40
N PRO A 31 -18.31 9.50 -12.13
CA PRO A 31 -19.60 10.07 -11.71
C PRO A 31 -20.28 9.36 -10.52
N GLU A 32 -19.83 8.15 -10.16
CA GLU A 32 -20.44 7.29 -9.14
C GLU A 32 -19.96 7.60 -7.71
N ARG A 33 -19.10 8.60 -7.50
CA ARG A 33 -18.44 8.79 -6.21
C ARG A 33 -18.25 10.28 -5.91
N SER A 34 -18.52 10.68 -4.66
CA SER A 34 -18.15 12.00 -4.11
C SER A 34 -16.63 12.11 -3.92
N LEU A 35 -15.86 11.85 -4.98
CA LEU A 35 -14.40 11.83 -4.95
C LEU A 35 -13.83 13.24 -4.79
N SER A 36 -14.52 14.24 -5.32
CA SER A 36 -14.16 15.65 -5.29
C SER A 36 -14.08 16.22 -3.88
N ASP A 37 -14.90 15.72 -2.94
CA ASP A 37 -14.90 16.16 -1.52
C ASP A 37 -13.53 16.06 -0.85
N TYR A 38 -12.71 15.09 -1.28
CA TYR A 38 -11.39 14.83 -0.71
C TYR A 38 -10.23 15.39 -1.56
N LEU A 39 -10.53 16.06 -2.67
CA LEU A 39 -9.52 16.53 -3.62
C LEU A 39 -8.50 17.48 -2.97
N GLY A 40 -8.97 18.47 -2.21
CA GLY A 40 -8.09 19.46 -1.58
C GLY A 40 -7.07 18.81 -0.63
N GLN A 41 -7.51 17.87 0.22
CA GLN A 41 -6.62 17.14 1.12
C GLN A 41 -5.57 16.32 0.35
N ARG A 42 -5.97 15.69 -0.76
CA ARG A 42 -5.06 14.90 -1.60
C ARG A 42 -4.04 15.78 -2.31
N LEU A 43 -4.45 16.92 -2.85
CA LEU A 43 -3.55 17.90 -3.45
C LEU A 43 -2.53 18.42 -2.44
N SER A 44 -2.98 18.82 -1.24
CA SER A 44 -2.08 19.23 -0.17
C SER A 44 -1.06 18.13 0.17
N THR A 45 -1.49 16.86 0.28
CA THR A 45 -0.53 15.77 0.55
C THR A 45 0.46 15.57 -0.61
N LEU A 46 0.02 15.74 -1.86
CA LEU A 46 0.88 15.63 -3.03
C LEU A 46 1.89 16.79 -3.12
N VAL A 47 1.50 17.98 -2.67
CA VAL A 47 2.36 19.16 -2.54
C VAL A 47 3.39 18.95 -1.43
N ASP A 48 2.97 18.46 -0.26
CA ASP A 48 3.88 18.15 0.85
C ASP A 48 4.93 17.09 0.47
N LYS A 49 4.55 16.15 -0.40
CA LYS A 49 5.45 15.14 -0.98
C LYS A 49 6.37 15.69 -2.07
N GLY A 50 6.17 16.91 -2.54
CA GLY A 50 6.89 17.49 -3.69
C GLY A 50 6.49 16.90 -5.05
N ALA A 51 5.47 16.03 -5.09
CA ALA A 51 5.00 15.40 -6.32
C ALA A 51 4.14 16.34 -7.18
N VAL A 52 3.52 17.33 -6.54
CA VAL A 52 2.74 18.38 -7.20
C VAL A 52 3.27 19.73 -6.72
N LEU A 53 3.43 20.66 -7.65
CA LEU A 53 3.83 22.03 -7.39
C LEU A 53 2.58 22.90 -7.29
N GLU A 54 2.43 23.60 -6.17
CA GLU A 54 1.41 24.63 -6.01
C GLU A 54 1.96 25.96 -6.52
N ASN A 55 1.27 26.57 -7.49
CA ASN A 55 1.64 27.83 -8.11
C ASN A 55 0.48 28.84 -8.03
N THR A 56 0.80 30.12 -7.89
CA THR A 56 -0.18 31.21 -8.00
C THR A 56 -0.07 31.87 -9.38
N ARG A 57 -1.12 31.78 -10.20
CA ARG A 57 -1.19 32.41 -11.53
C ARG A 57 -2.47 33.26 -11.64
N LYS A 58 -2.32 34.56 -11.93
CA LYS A 58 -3.45 35.51 -12.12
C LYS A 58 -4.50 35.42 -11.00
N ASP A 59 -4.05 35.48 -9.74
CA ASP A 59 -4.88 35.39 -8.52
C ASP A 59 -5.64 34.06 -8.33
N ARG A 60 -5.21 32.98 -9.01
CA ARG A 60 -5.74 31.63 -8.82
C ARG A 60 -4.62 30.65 -8.47
N ILE A 61 -4.93 29.70 -7.58
CA ILE A 61 -4.04 28.58 -7.26
C ILE A 61 -4.19 27.52 -8.34
N THR A 62 -3.06 27.12 -8.92
CA THR A 62 -2.95 26.05 -9.92
C THR A 62 -1.96 25.02 -9.42
N TYR A 63 -2.25 23.76 -9.68
CA TYR A 63 -1.41 22.62 -9.36
C TYR A 63 -0.78 22.10 -10.65
N GLU A 64 0.49 21.74 -10.62
CA GLU A 64 1.22 21.14 -11.74
C GLU A 64 1.99 19.92 -11.25
N ILE A 65 2.13 18.87 -12.06
CA ILE A 65 2.99 17.75 -11.70
C ILE A 65 4.44 18.23 -11.65
N ASN A 66 5.17 17.85 -10.61
CA ASN A 66 6.60 17.99 -10.61
C ASN A 66 7.19 17.02 -11.65
N PRO A 67 7.90 17.49 -12.70
CA PRO A 67 8.42 16.62 -13.75
C PRO A 67 9.46 15.60 -13.24
N ASP A 68 10.06 15.84 -12.07
CA ASP A 68 10.96 14.89 -11.41
C ASP A 68 10.20 13.77 -10.66
N TYR A 69 8.87 13.84 -10.61
CA TYR A 69 7.99 12.84 -10.00
C TYR A 69 7.15 12.14 -11.07
N SER A 70 7.06 10.82 -10.94
CA SER A 70 6.09 10.01 -11.65
C SER A 70 4.95 9.59 -10.72
N VAL A 71 3.84 9.12 -11.31
CA VAL A 71 2.75 8.50 -10.55
C VAL A 71 3.24 7.30 -9.71
N ASP A 72 4.33 6.69 -10.16
CA ASP A 72 5.00 5.58 -9.50
C ASP A 72 5.90 6.04 -8.35
N ASP A 73 6.01 7.34 -8.05
CA ASP A 73 6.75 7.90 -6.90
C ASP A 73 5.81 8.33 -5.75
N LEU A 74 4.49 8.10 -5.90
CA LEU A 74 3.48 8.51 -4.92
C LEU A 74 3.31 7.56 -3.73
N GLY A 75 3.91 6.36 -3.80
CA GLY A 75 3.86 5.36 -2.73
C GLY A 75 4.63 5.76 -1.48
N VAL A 76 4.62 4.89 -0.47
CA VAL A 76 5.49 5.03 0.70
C VAL A 76 6.82 4.35 0.36
N LEU A 77 7.94 5.07 0.44
CA LEU A 77 9.25 4.49 0.13
C LEU A 77 9.66 3.46 1.19
N LEU A 78 10.51 2.51 0.80
CA LEU A 78 11.14 1.55 1.71
C LEU A 78 11.89 2.23 2.87
N SER A 79 12.40 3.44 2.66
CA SER A 79 13.05 4.26 3.69
C SER A 79 12.10 4.87 4.72
N ASP A 80 10.79 4.95 4.40
CA ASP A 80 9.87 5.83 5.14
C ASP A 80 8.68 5.11 5.79
N PHE A 81 8.44 3.83 5.48
CA PHE A 81 7.25 3.14 5.99
C PHE A 81 7.23 2.95 7.52
N ASP A 82 8.38 3.01 8.18
CA ASP A 82 8.55 2.95 9.64
C ASP A 82 8.95 4.31 10.23
N ARG A 83 8.83 5.40 9.46
CA ARG A 83 9.19 6.74 9.93
C ARG A 83 8.26 7.15 11.06
N GLY A 84 8.84 7.48 12.22
CA GLY A 84 8.13 7.97 13.41
C GLY A 84 7.53 6.88 14.29
N VAL A 85 7.24 5.70 13.75
CA VAL A 85 6.77 4.53 14.50
C VAL A 85 7.60 3.34 14.08
N GLY A 86 8.48 2.87 14.96
CA GLY A 86 9.33 1.69 14.74
C GLY A 86 8.66 0.39 15.15
N GLN A 87 9.31 -0.74 14.85
CA GLN A 87 8.82 -2.07 15.24
C GLN A 87 8.63 -2.20 16.76
N GLU A 88 9.54 -1.62 17.57
CA GLU A 88 9.45 -1.66 19.04
C GLU A 88 8.15 -1.05 19.59
N GLU A 89 7.60 -0.02 18.94
CA GLU A 89 6.34 0.58 19.35
C GLU A 89 5.13 -0.28 18.96
N LEU A 90 5.20 -0.98 17.81
CA LEU A 90 4.17 -1.97 17.48
C LEU A 90 4.21 -3.14 18.47
N ASP A 91 5.40 -3.63 18.80
CA ASP A 91 5.60 -4.72 19.75
C ASP A 91 5.08 -4.35 21.14
N SER A 92 5.25 -3.10 21.59
CA SER A 92 4.72 -2.63 22.88
C SER A 92 3.18 -2.64 22.95
N HIS A 93 2.51 -2.73 21.81
CA HIS A 93 1.05 -2.89 21.70
C HIS A 93 0.64 -4.32 21.34
N GLY A 94 1.58 -5.28 21.31
CA GLY A 94 1.31 -6.66 20.91
C GLY A 94 0.92 -6.80 19.44
N ILE A 95 1.40 -5.90 18.57
CA ILE A 95 1.11 -5.90 17.13
C ILE A 95 2.28 -6.52 16.38
N GLU A 96 2.05 -7.67 15.74
CA GLU A 96 3.07 -8.37 14.95
C GLU A 96 2.90 -8.05 13.46
N VAL A 97 3.96 -7.56 12.80
CA VAL A 97 3.96 -7.42 11.33
C VAL A 97 4.13 -8.80 10.71
N THR A 98 3.13 -9.21 9.92
CA THR A 98 3.08 -10.54 9.31
C THR A 98 3.46 -10.55 7.84
N ASN A 99 3.26 -9.42 7.15
CA ASN A 99 3.52 -9.30 5.72
C ASN A 99 3.74 -7.83 5.32
N ILE A 100 4.72 -7.60 4.46
CA ILE A 100 5.00 -6.35 3.78
C ILE A 100 5.04 -6.68 2.29
N VAL A 101 4.27 -5.91 1.54
CA VAL A 101 4.20 -5.96 0.08
C VAL A 101 4.76 -4.66 -0.47
N GLY A 102 5.69 -4.78 -1.41
CA GLY A 102 6.20 -3.63 -2.12
C GLY A 102 6.51 -3.92 -3.58
N ASN A 103 6.70 -2.86 -4.36
CA ASN A 103 6.99 -2.95 -5.78
C ASN A 103 8.08 -1.96 -6.19
N GLY A 104 8.77 -2.25 -7.29
CA GLY A 104 9.80 -1.38 -7.86
C GLY A 104 10.10 -1.73 -9.32
N ASN A 105 10.65 -0.77 -10.06
CA ASN A 105 11.05 -0.96 -11.45
C ASN A 105 12.50 -1.46 -11.51
N PHE A 106 12.68 -2.75 -11.80
CA PHE A 106 13.98 -3.41 -11.76
C PHE A 106 14.77 -3.23 -13.05
N CYS A 107 14.08 -3.21 -14.18
CA CYS A 107 14.68 -3.19 -15.50
C CYS A 107 13.62 -2.74 -16.54
N SER A 108 14.01 -2.61 -17.81
CA SER A 108 13.04 -2.29 -18.88
C SER A 108 12.28 -3.51 -19.42
N SER A 109 12.89 -4.69 -19.34
CA SER A 109 12.30 -5.94 -19.81
C SER A 109 12.95 -7.16 -19.15
N VAL A 110 12.21 -8.27 -19.04
CA VAL A 110 12.71 -9.57 -18.52
C VAL A 110 12.30 -10.70 -19.47
N ASP A 111 13.25 -11.57 -19.82
CA ASP A 111 12.99 -12.81 -20.57
C ASP A 111 12.44 -13.89 -19.63
N LEU A 112 11.12 -13.87 -19.40
CA LEU A 112 10.44 -14.79 -18.48
C LEU A 112 10.59 -16.26 -18.89
N GLN A 113 10.70 -16.53 -20.20
CA GLN A 113 10.83 -17.90 -20.69
C GLN A 113 12.17 -18.51 -20.29
N LYS A 114 13.28 -17.79 -20.53
CA LYS A 114 14.60 -18.24 -20.06
C LYS A 114 14.65 -18.35 -18.55
N LEU A 115 14.10 -17.36 -17.86
CA LEU A 115 14.08 -17.29 -16.41
C LEU A 115 13.40 -18.52 -15.79
N GLY A 116 12.23 -18.91 -16.34
CA GLY A 116 11.50 -20.11 -15.90
C GLY A 116 12.17 -21.44 -16.24
N THR A 117 13.00 -21.49 -17.30
CA THR A 117 13.72 -22.72 -17.67
C THR A 117 15.06 -22.89 -16.97
N GLU A 118 15.75 -21.79 -16.65
CA GLU A 118 17.14 -21.82 -16.17
C GLU A 118 17.24 -21.66 -14.65
N ILE A 119 16.28 -20.98 -14.00
CA ILE A 119 16.29 -20.78 -12.55
C ILE A 119 15.29 -21.75 -11.90
N ARG A 120 15.81 -22.78 -11.20
CA ARG A 120 15.01 -23.84 -10.56
C ARG A 120 13.89 -23.34 -9.63
N LYS A 121 14.07 -22.19 -8.98
CA LYS A 121 13.13 -21.63 -7.99
C LYS A 121 12.09 -20.69 -8.61
N VAL A 122 12.00 -20.67 -9.93
CA VAL A 122 11.07 -19.86 -10.70
C VAL A 122 10.02 -20.76 -11.31
N GLU A 123 8.77 -20.41 -11.08
CA GLU A 123 7.61 -20.99 -11.75
C GLU A 123 7.11 -19.97 -12.79
N TYR A 124 7.07 -20.36 -14.06
CA TYR A 124 6.49 -19.54 -15.11
C TYR A 124 5.64 -20.40 -16.05
N GLU A 125 4.34 -20.18 -16.01
CA GLU A 125 3.34 -20.86 -16.83
C GLU A 125 2.49 -19.79 -17.55
N PRO A 126 2.88 -19.34 -18.75
CA PRO A 126 2.22 -18.22 -19.44
C PRO A 126 0.73 -18.45 -19.73
N GLU A 127 0.31 -19.72 -19.80
CA GLU A 127 -1.10 -20.11 -19.99
C GLU A 127 -1.97 -19.85 -18.74
N THR A 128 -1.36 -19.82 -17.54
CA THR A 128 -2.06 -19.66 -16.26
C THR A 128 -1.77 -18.31 -15.59
N SER A 129 -0.57 -17.76 -15.78
CA SER A 129 -0.14 -16.49 -15.22
C SER A 129 0.78 -15.73 -16.19
N PRO A 130 0.54 -14.42 -16.40
CA PRO A 130 1.42 -13.59 -17.22
C PRO A 130 2.76 -13.25 -16.53
N MET A 131 2.93 -13.63 -15.26
CA MET A 131 4.10 -13.31 -14.44
C MET A 131 4.81 -14.59 -14.01
N ALA A 132 6.14 -14.54 -13.96
CA ALA A 132 6.93 -15.55 -13.28
C ALA A 132 6.87 -15.35 -11.76
N VAL A 133 6.87 -16.44 -11.01
CA VAL A 133 6.85 -16.45 -9.55
C VAL A 133 8.16 -17.04 -9.06
N TRP A 134 8.93 -16.26 -8.33
CA TRP A 134 10.22 -16.67 -7.81
C TRP A 134 10.23 -16.70 -6.28
N ARG A 135 10.72 -17.80 -5.69
CA ARG A 135 10.82 -17.97 -4.23
C ARG A 135 12.29 -18.16 -3.84
N PRO A 136 13.04 -17.07 -3.58
CA PRO A 136 14.49 -17.14 -3.36
C PRO A 136 14.90 -18.01 -2.17
N PHE A 137 14.11 -18.03 -1.11
CA PHE A 137 14.48 -18.61 0.18
C PHE A 137 13.63 -19.82 0.55
N GLU A 138 14.23 -20.82 1.19
CA GLU A 138 13.49 -21.97 1.75
C GLU A 138 12.82 -21.64 3.09
N GLN A 139 13.43 -20.76 3.89
CA GLN A 139 13.03 -20.45 5.27
C GLN A 139 12.34 -19.09 5.42
N SER A 140 12.12 -18.39 4.32
CA SER A 140 11.44 -17.09 4.30
C SER A 140 10.22 -17.20 3.38
N ALA A 141 9.17 -16.47 3.73
CA ALA A 141 7.94 -16.42 2.93
C ALA A 141 8.04 -15.45 1.75
N ALA A 142 9.19 -14.78 1.57
CA ALA A 142 9.39 -13.81 0.51
C ALA A 142 9.21 -14.46 -0.87
N THR A 143 8.27 -13.92 -1.64
CA THR A 143 7.94 -14.34 -2.99
C THR A 143 8.00 -13.11 -3.90
N VAL A 144 8.58 -13.28 -5.07
CA VAL A 144 8.78 -12.21 -6.05
C VAL A 144 7.93 -12.51 -7.28
N LEU A 145 7.07 -11.57 -7.65
CA LEU A 145 6.26 -11.62 -8.86
C LEU A 145 6.93 -10.78 -9.93
N ILE A 146 7.23 -11.41 -11.06
CA ILE A 146 8.10 -10.86 -12.11
C ILE A 146 7.31 -10.82 -13.42
N PRO A 147 6.73 -9.67 -13.78
CA PRO A 147 6.20 -9.45 -15.12
C PRO A 147 7.34 -9.18 -16.12
N SER A 148 7.05 -9.36 -17.40
CA SER A 148 8.00 -9.10 -18.50
C SER A 148 8.41 -7.63 -18.60
N SER A 149 7.65 -6.71 -17.99
CA SER A 149 7.94 -5.28 -17.94
C SER A 149 9.05 -4.90 -16.96
N GLY A 150 9.51 -5.82 -16.10
CA GLY A 150 10.51 -5.50 -15.07
C GLY A 150 9.97 -4.75 -13.85
N ARG A 151 8.67 -4.48 -13.77
CA ARG A 151 8.05 -3.92 -12.55
C ARG A 151 7.74 -5.04 -11.56
N ILE A 152 8.68 -5.28 -10.67
CA ILE A 152 8.68 -6.43 -9.76
C ILE A 152 7.88 -6.11 -8.50
N THR A 153 7.17 -7.11 -7.98
CA THR A 153 6.50 -7.06 -6.68
C THR A 153 7.12 -8.08 -5.74
N ILE A 154 7.44 -7.68 -4.51
CA ILE A 154 7.87 -8.56 -3.43
C ILE A 154 6.72 -8.66 -2.41
N VAL A 155 6.34 -9.88 -2.06
CA VAL A 155 5.33 -10.20 -1.03
C VAL A 155 5.93 -11.15 0.00
N GLY A 156 5.34 -11.22 1.19
CA GLY A 156 5.68 -12.20 2.21
C GLY A 156 6.87 -11.80 3.10
N SER A 157 7.52 -10.67 2.83
CA SER A 157 8.57 -10.13 3.71
C SER A 157 7.96 -9.60 5.00
N LYS A 158 8.64 -9.74 6.14
CA LYS A 158 8.15 -9.24 7.44
C LYS A 158 8.80 -7.93 7.88
N ASN A 159 9.96 -7.60 7.32
CA ASN A 159 10.73 -6.42 7.68
C ASN A 159 11.59 -5.92 6.52
N ARG A 160 12.18 -4.74 6.69
CA ARG A 160 13.05 -4.08 5.73
C ARG A 160 14.25 -4.92 5.31
N ASP A 161 14.87 -5.64 6.26
CA ASP A 161 16.09 -6.41 5.98
C ASP A 161 15.81 -7.63 5.11
N GLU A 162 14.63 -8.23 5.23
CA GLU A 162 14.19 -9.31 4.35
C GLU A 162 13.92 -8.80 2.92
N ILE A 163 13.32 -7.60 2.79
CA ILE A 163 13.16 -6.95 1.48
C ILE A 163 14.53 -6.68 0.86
N ARG A 164 15.46 -6.06 1.60
CA ARG A 164 16.83 -5.79 1.12
C ARG A 164 17.55 -7.05 0.67
N ARG A 165 17.49 -8.12 1.47
CA ARG A 165 18.07 -9.42 1.09
C ARG A 165 17.42 -10.01 -0.16
N THR A 166 16.11 -9.86 -0.30
CA THR A 166 15.37 -10.29 -1.50
C THR A 166 15.81 -9.52 -2.73
N VAL A 167 15.99 -8.19 -2.62
CA VAL A 167 16.47 -7.33 -3.70
C VAL A 167 17.91 -7.66 -4.10
N SER A 168 18.80 -7.87 -3.13
CA SER A 168 20.18 -8.29 -3.44
C SER A 168 20.21 -9.61 -4.22
N ARG A 169 19.43 -10.62 -3.79
CA ARG A 169 19.27 -11.86 -4.54
C ARG A 169 18.64 -11.66 -5.93
N LEU A 170 17.68 -10.74 -6.04
CA LEU A 170 17.05 -10.39 -7.31
C LEU A 170 18.10 -9.85 -8.29
N CYS A 171 18.96 -8.92 -7.84
CA CYS A 171 20.05 -8.39 -8.65
C CYS A 171 21.05 -9.49 -9.06
N ASP A 172 21.43 -10.39 -8.15
CA ASP A 172 22.38 -11.48 -8.45
C ASP A 172 21.81 -12.52 -9.43
N ASP A 173 20.58 -13.00 -9.17
CA ASP A 173 20.02 -14.16 -9.87
C ASP A 173 19.27 -13.78 -11.16
N LEU A 174 18.68 -12.57 -11.23
CA LEU A 174 17.78 -12.18 -12.32
C LEU A 174 18.39 -11.17 -13.31
N ALA A 175 19.43 -10.43 -12.94
CA ALA A 175 20.05 -9.46 -13.85
C ALA A 175 20.52 -10.05 -15.20
N PRO A 176 21.02 -11.31 -15.29
CA PRO A 176 21.39 -11.91 -16.59
C PRO A 176 20.23 -12.09 -17.58
N TYR A 177 18.98 -12.04 -17.09
CA TYR A 177 17.77 -12.26 -17.88
C TYR A 177 17.01 -10.97 -18.18
N ALA A 178 17.59 -9.81 -17.85
CA ALA A 178 16.93 -8.52 -17.87
C ALA A 178 17.71 -7.48 -18.68
N GLU A 179 17.01 -6.56 -19.32
CA GLU A 179 17.61 -5.44 -20.07
C GLU A 179 17.54 -4.13 -19.27
N ASN A 180 18.60 -3.33 -19.32
CA ASN A 180 18.68 -2.04 -18.61
C ASN A 180 18.36 -2.15 -17.11
N VAL A 181 19.01 -3.10 -16.44
CA VAL A 181 18.86 -3.33 -14.99
C VAL A 181 19.25 -2.07 -14.22
N VAL A 182 18.37 -1.65 -13.31
CA VAL A 182 18.57 -0.52 -12.42
C VAL A 182 19.58 -0.93 -11.33
N PRO A 183 20.58 -0.10 -11.00
CA PRO A 183 21.51 -0.38 -9.91
C PRO A 183 20.78 -0.63 -8.58
N GLU A 184 21.27 -1.56 -7.77
CA GLU A 184 20.60 -2.01 -6.53
C GLU A 184 20.22 -0.86 -5.59
N GLU A 185 21.15 0.07 -5.34
CA GLU A 185 20.89 1.23 -4.47
C GLU A 185 19.81 2.17 -5.04
N GLU A 186 19.79 2.37 -6.36
CA GLU A 186 18.75 3.17 -7.02
C GLU A 186 17.40 2.46 -6.91
N PHE A 187 17.37 1.14 -7.16
CA PHE A 187 16.16 0.34 -7.01
C PHE A 187 15.61 0.40 -5.59
N LEU A 188 16.47 0.21 -4.57
CA LEU A 188 16.08 0.30 -3.16
C LEU A 188 15.58 1.70 -2.78
N SER A 189 16.19 2.76 -3.32
CA SER A 189 15.79 4.15 -3.04
C SER A 189 14.40 4.48 -3.59
N LYS A 190 13.98 3.81 -4.67
CA LYS A 190 12.68 3.99 -5.34
C LYS A 190 11.68 2.89 -5.01
N PHE A 191 12.08 1.85 -4.26
CA PHE A 191 11.20 0.75 -3.91
C PHE A 191 10.07 1.20 -2.99
N GLN A 192 8.83 0.86 -3.34
CA GLN A 192 7.65 1.37 -2.66
C GLN A 192 6.91 0.28 -1.91
N ILE A 193 6.60 0.56 -0.65
CA ILE A 193 5.66 -0.21 0.15
C ILE A 193 4.24 0.09 -0.33
N SER A 194 3.57 -0.96 -0.75
CA SER A 194 2.19 -0.93 -1.23
C SER A 194 1.22 -1.24 -0.10
N ASN A 195 1.57 -2.22 0.75
CA ASN A 195 0.74 -2.65 1.85
C ASN A 195 1.58 -3.34 2.93
N ILE A 196 1.16 -3.20 4.17
CA ILE A 196 1.68 -3.85 5.37
C ILE A 196 0.47 -4.49 6.05
N ALA A 197 0.57 -5.75 6.44
CA ALA A 197 -0.41 -6.43 7.25
C ALA A 197 0.20 -6.76 8.61
N ALA A 198 -0.52 -6.42 9.67
CA ALA A 198 -0.14 -6.72 11.04
C ALA A 198 -1.27 -7.43 11.77
N LEU A 199 -0.92 -8.25 12.76
CA LEU A 199 -1.84 -8.98 13.61
C LEU A 199 -1.79 -8.39 15.03
N GLY A 200 -2.95 -8.05 15.57
CA GLY A 200 -3.15 -7.72 16.98
C GLY A 200 -4.17 -8.67 17.62
N SER A 201 -4.28 -8.62 18.94
CA SER A 201 -5.24 -9.41 19.71
C SER A 201 -5.87 -8.58 20.81
N LEU A 202 -7.21 -8.61 20.87
CA LEU A 202 -7.99 -8.04 21.97
C LEU A 202 -8.07 -9.00 23.18
N ASN A 203 -7.54 -10.22 23.04
CA ASN A 203 -7.47 -11.26 24.07
C ASN A 203 -8.84 -11.62 24.68
N ARG A 204 -9.91 -11.51 23.89
CA ARG A 204 -11.27 -11.85 24.29
C ARG A 204 -12.15 -12.17 23.09
N GLU A 205 -13.17 -12.98 23.33
CA GLU A 205 -14.23 -13.17 22.33
C GLU A 205 -15.16 -11.95 22.25
N LEU A 206 -15.72 -11.75 21.05
CA LEU A 206 -16.60 -10.64 20.70
C LEU A 206 -17.88 -11.12 20.04
N GLU A 207 -19.02 -10.57 20.48
CA GLU A 207 -20.27 -10.62 19.72
C GLU A 207 -20.26 -9.55 18.63
N LEU A 208 -19.65 -9.88 17.48
CA LEU A 208 -19.42 -8.93 16.39
C LEU A 208 -20.68 -8.24 15.87
N SER A 209 -21.85 -8.89 15.98
CA SER A 209 -23.13 -8.27 15.62
C SER A 209 -23.46 -7.08 16.53
N GLU A 210 -23.23 -7.22 17.85
CA GLU A 210 -23.48 -6.16 18.83
C GLU A 210 -22.44 -5.05 18.69
N VAL A 211 -21.18 -5.43 18.47
CA VAL A 211 -20.08 -4.48 18.21
C VAL A 211 -20.39 -3.63 16.98
N ALA A 212 -20.72 -4.24 15.84
CA ALA A 212 -20.97 -3.52 14.60
C ALA A 212 -22.14 -2.54 14.74
N VAL A 213 -23.21 -2.95 15.44
CA VAL A 213 -24.34 -2.06 15.75
C VAL A 213 -23.92 -0.93 16.70
N GLY A 214 -23.11 -1.22 17.71
CA GLY A 214 -22.64 -0.25 18.69
C GLY A 214 -21.74 0.82 18.08
N ILE A 215 -20.78 0.43 17.25
CA ILE A 215 -19.87 1.36 16.55
C ILE A 215 -20.65 2.15 15.50
N GLY A 216 -21.57 1.49 14.79
CA GLY A 216 -22.38 2.08 13.74
C GLY A 216 -22.24 1.32 12.43
N LEU A 217 -23.37 1.10 11.76
CA LEU A 217 -23.43 0.37 10.49
C LEU A 217 -22.90 1.19 9.29
N GLU A 218 -22.76 2.51 9.46
CA GLU A 218 -22.13 3.38 8.45
C GLU A 218 -20.60 3.32 8.54
N GLU A 219 -20.07 2.99 9.72
CA GLU A 219 -18.63 2.92 10.00
C GLU A 219 -18.06 1.51 9.83
N THR A 220 -18.91 0.48 9.91
CA THR A 220 -18.50 -0.94 9.90
C THR A 220 -19.26 -1.75 8.85
N GLU A 221 -18.57 -2.72 8.24
CA GLU A 221 -19.18 -3.72 7.36
C GLU A 221 -19.07 -5.09 8.02
N TYR A 222 -20.20 -5.68 8.41
CA TYR A 222 -20.23 -7.04 8.96
C TYR A 222 -21.39 -7.85 8.37
N ASN A 223 -21.04 -8.93 7.67
CA ASN A 223 -22.00 -9.91 7.19
C ASN A 223 -21.38 -11.31 7.25
N PRO A 224 -21.64 -12.08 8.34
CA PRO A 224 -20.97 -13.36 8.58
C PRO A 224 -21.28 -14.43 7.51
N LYS A 225 -22.34 -14.25 6.71
CA LYS A 225 -22.63 -15.13 5.56
C LYS A 225 -21.69 -14.89 4.37
N LYS A 226 -21.15 -13.67 4.24
CA LYS A 226 -20.22 -13.29 3.18
C LYS A 226 -18.77 -13.35 3.63
N PHE A 227 -18.48 -12.85 4.83
CA PHE A 227 -17.13 -12.79 5.39
C PHE A 227 -17.20 -12.87 6.93
N PRO A 228 -16.37 -13.70 7.59
CA PRO A 228 -16.50 -13.95 9.03
C PRO A 228 -16.01 -12.81 9.94
N GLY A 229 -15.24 -11.85 9.42
CA GLY A 229 -14.75 -10.71 10.20
C GLY A 229 -15.60 -9.44 10.02
N MET A 230 -15.56 -8.55 10.99
CA MET A 230 -16.05 -7.18 10.88
C MET A 230 -14.97 -6.32 10.24
N ILE A 231 -15.33 -5.58 9.18
CA ILE A 231 -14.44 -4.62 8.51
C ILE A 231 -14.71 -3.24 9.09
N TYR A 232 -13.65 -2.53 9.49
CA TYR A 232 -13.71 -1.16 9.94
C TYR A 232 -12.60 -0.34 9.26
N ARG A 233 -12.94 0.88 8.79
CA ARG A 233 -12.04 1.75 8.02
C ARG A 233 -11.94 3.12 8.71
N PRO A 234 -11.05 3.28 9.71
CA PRO A 234 -11.00 4.53 10.47
C PRO A 234 -10.65 5.72 9.59
N HIS A 235 -9.70 5.54 8.66
CA HIS A 235 -9.25 6.57 7.73
C HIS A 235 -8.86 5.96 6.38
N PRO A 236 -8.76 6.77 5.30
CA PRO A 236 -8.38 6.26 3.98
C PRO A 236 -7.02 5.57 3.98
N GLY A 237 -6.97 4.33 3.47
CA GLY A 237 -5.74 3.54 3.39
C GLY A 237 -5.44 2.70 4.64
N VAL A 238 -6.29 2.76 5.67
CA VAL A 238 -6.22 1.90 6.86
C VAL A 238 -7.49 1.06 6.94
N VAL A 239 -7.31 -0.25 7.12
CA VAL A 239 -8.43 -1.20 7.29
C VAL A 239 -8.11 -2.12 8.45
N THR A 240 -9.11 -2.38 9.28
CA THR A 240 -9.03 -3.43 10.30
C THR A 240 -10.07 -4.50 10.01
N LEU A 241 -9.70 -5.76 10.19
CA LEU A 241 -10.57 -6.93 10.14
C LEU A 241 -10.57 -7.53 11.55
N THR A 242 -11.69 -7.43 12.25
CA THR A 242 -11.84 -7.98 13.60
C THR A 242 -12.64 -9.28 13.56
N PHE A 243 -12.11 -10.33 14.16
CA PHE A 243 -12.74 -11.64 14.22
C PHE A 243 -13.38 -11.91 15.59
N ARG A 244 -14.32 -12.87 15.65
CA ARG A 244 -14.99 -13.28 16.88
C ARG A 244 -14.01 -13.66 17.99
N SER A 245 -12.86 -14.24 17.63
CA SER A 245 -11.80 -14.61 18.57
C SER A 245 -11.12 -13.43 19.28
N GLY A 246 -11.39 -12.20 18.85
CA GLY A 246 -10.66 -11.00 19.26
C GLY A 246 -9.37 -10.77 18.49
N SER A 247 -9.02 -11.64 17.53
CA SER A 247 -7.93 -11.41 16.61
C SER A 247 -8.26 -10.26 15.67
N VAL A 248 -7.29 -9.39 15.40
CA VAL A 248 -7.44 -8.23 14.53
C VAL A 248 -6.33 -8.24 13.48
N VAL A 249 -6.71 -8.22 12.20
CA VAL A 249 -5.76 -7.96 11.11
C VAL A 249 -5.86 -6.47 10.75
N ILE A 250 -4.73 -5.78 10.74
CA ILE A 250 -4.65 -4.36 10.40
C ILE A 250 -3.84 -4.24 9.12
N THR A 251 -4.35 -3.51 8.13
CA THR A 251 -3.63 -3.24 6.88
C THR A 251 -3.49 -1.75 6.64
N ALA A 252 -2.26 -1.31 6.34
CA ALA A 252 -1.91 0.07 6.02
C ALA A 252 -0.65 0.10 5.13
N ASN A 253 -0.19 1.28 4.71
CA ASN A 253 1.06 1.43 3.94
C ASN A 253 2.27 1.84 4.80
N SER A 254 2.10 2.01 6.11
CA SER A 254 3.13 2.43 7.07
C SER A 254 2.83 1.89 8.47
N TYR A 255 3.85 1.78 9.31
CA TYR A 255 3.71 1.40 10.72
C TYR A 255 2.89 2.41 11.51
N ALA A 256 3.03 3.71 11.21
CA ALA A 256 2.17 4.73 11.79
C ALA A 256 0.69 4.49 11.45
N GLY A 257 0.37 4.13 10.20
CA GLY A 257 -0.99 3.76 9.80
C GLY A 257 -1.50 2.49 10.48
N ILE A 258 -0.64 1.49 10.71
CA ILE A 258 -0.99 0.30 11.49
C ILE A 258 -1.35 0.68 12.93
N LEU A 259 -0.49 1.47 13.59
CA LEU A 259 -0.69 1.85 14.99
C LEU A 259 -1.92 2.74 15.17
N ASP A 260 -2.14 3.67 14.26
CA ASP A 260 -3.32 4.52 14.27
C ASP A 260 -4.61 3.72 14.04
N GLY A 261 -4.60 2.75 13.11
CA GLY A 261 -5.70 1.82 12.90
C GLY A 261 -6.05 1.04 14.17
N TRP A 262 -5.03 0.53 14.86
CA TRP A 262 -5.19 -0.13 16.16
C TRP A 262 -5.79 0.79 17.22
N LYS A 263 -5.20 1.97 17.43
CA LYS A 263 -5.66 2.93 18.44
C LYS A 263 -7.08 3.43 18.17
N SER A 264 -7.45 3.65 16.91
CA SER A 264 -8.80 4.04 16.52
C SER A 264 -9.81 2.94 16.80
N LEU A 265 -9.52 1.69 16.43
CA LEU A 265 -10.37 0.56 16.76
C LEU A 265 -10.57 0.40 18.28
N LEU A 266 -9.50 0.53 19.07
CA LEU A 266 -9.61 0.45 20.54
C LEU A 266 -10.47 1.60 21.13
N ARG A 267 -10.42 2.79 20.53
CA ARG A 267 -11.29 3.91 20.94
C ARG A 267 -12.76 3.60 20.68
N GLU A 268 -13.08 3.03 19.53
CA GLU A 268 -14.46 2.62 19.21
C GLU A 268 -14.95 1.53 20.15
N PHE A 269 -14.14 0.51 20.46
CA PHE A 269 -14.52 -0.49 21.45
C PHE A 269 -14.80 0.12 22.83
N LYS A 270 -13.96 1.06 23.27
CA LYS A 270 -14.15 1.75 24.55
C LYS A 270 -15.42 2.61 24.55
N SER A 271 -15.77 3.26 23.44
CA SER A 271 -16.95 4.12 23.34
C SER A 271 -18.26 3.34 23.54
N ILE A 272 -18.28 2.08 23.11
CA ILE A 272 -19.43 1.16 23.25
C ILE A 272 -19.36 0.28 24.51
N GLY A 273 -18.41 0.54 25.41
CA GLY A 273 -18.28 -0.17 26.69
C GLY A 273 -17.62 -1.55 26.60
N VAL A 274 -17.02 -1.91 25.45
CA VAL A 274 -16.22 -3.12 25.33
C VAL A 274 -14.86 -2.89 26.01
N LYS A 275 -14.62 -3.62 27.10
CA LYS A 275 -13.32 -3.60 27.80
C LYS A 275 -12.26 -4.25 26.93
N VAL A 276 -11.29 -3.46 26.49
CA VAL A 276 -10.12 -3.88 25.74
C VAL A 276 -8.90 -3.36 26.50
N ASP A 277 -7.99 -4.27 26.85
CA ASP A 277 -6.76 -3.99 27.58
C ASP A 277 -5.65 -3.54 26.61
#